data_AF-A0A940LEQ7-F1
#
_entry.id   AF-A0A940LEQ7-F1
#
_cell.length_a   1.000
_cell.length_b   1.000
_cell.length_c   1.000
_cell.angle_alpha   90.00
_cell.angle_beta   90.00
_cell.angle_gamma   90.00
#
_symmetry.space_group_name_H-M   'P 1'
#
loop_
_entity.id
_entity.type
_entity.pdbx_description
1 polymer ?
#
loop_
_entity_poly.entity_id
_entity_poly.type
_entity_poly.pdbx_seq_one_letter_code
_entity_poly.pdbx_strand_id
1 'polypeptide(L)'
;MSTIAKSNINFALPYKVKDISLAEWGRKEIRLAEAEMPGLMAIREEYAASQPLKGARIAGCLHMTIQTAVLIETLVALGAEVKW
;
A
#
# COMPACT_ATOMS: atom_id res chain seq x y z
N MET A 1 6.41 36.29 -13.09
CA MET A 1 6.03 36.29 -11.67
C MET A 1 5.58 34.89 -11.30
N SER A 2 6.48 34.08 -10.75
CA SER A 2 6.15 32.74 -10.25
C SER A 2 5.62 32.90 -8.84
N THR A 3 4.33 32.65 -8.62
CA THR A 3 3.76 32.47 -7.29
C THR A 3 4.33 31.19 -6.71
N ILE A 4 5.43 31.33 -5.97
CA ILE A 4 5.90 30.29 -5.05
C ILE A 4 4.82 30.18 -3.97
N ALA A 5 3.90 29.24 -4.15
CA ALA A 5 3.05 28.80 -3.06
C ALA A 5 3.99 28.35 -1.94
N LYS A 6 3.91 29.01 -0.77
CA LYS A 6 4.56 28.55 0.46
C LYS A 6 3.95 27.19 0.79
N SER A 7 4.55 26.12 0.28
CA SER A 7 4.09 24.77 0.53
C SER A 7 4.53 24.39 1.95
N ASN A 8 3.60 24.46 2.90
CA ASN A 8 3.74 23.85 4.22
C ASN A 8 3.67 22.31 4.10
N ILE A 9 4.48 21.72 3.22
CA ILE A 9 4.57 20.28 3.07
C ILE A 9 5.61 19.80 4.08
N ASN A 10 5.12 19.22 5.17
CA ASN A 10 5.98 18.55 6.15
C ASN A 10 6.37 17.17 5.62
N PHE A 11 7.57 17.06 5.08
CA PHE A 11 8.14 15.81 4.56
C PHE A 11 8.45 14.77 5.64
N ALA A 12 8.33 15.12 6.93
CA ALA A 12 8.51 14.18 8.04
C ALA A 12 7.22 13.41 8.39
N LEU A 13 6.07 13.74 7.79
CA LEU A 13 4.82 13.03 8.07
C LEU A 13 4.87 11.60 7.50
N PRO A 14 4.61 10.56 8.31
CA PRO A 14 4.68 9.17 7.84
C PRO A 14 3.58 8.82 6.83
N TYR A 15 2.41 9.47 6.94
CA TYR A 15 1.26 9.35 6.03
C TYR A 15 0.35 10.58 6.13
N LYS A 16 -0.57 10.73 5.16
CA LYS A 16 -1.65 11.73 5.19
C LYS A 16 -2.93 11.12 4.58
N VAL A 17 -3.93 10.89 5.43
CA VAL A 17 -5.22 10.31 5.04
C VAL A 17 -6.36 11.20 5.54
N LYS A 18 -7.57 11.03 4.98
CA LYS A 18 -8.75 11.84 5.34
C LYS A 18 -9.23 11.58 6.77
N ASP A 19 -9.37 10.31 7.14
CA ASP A 19 -9.88 9.88 8.44
C ASP A 19 -9.33 8.49 8.79
N ILE A 20 -8.55 8.40 9.88
CA ILE A 20 -7.92 7.14 10.32
C ILE A 20 -8.89 6.24 11.10
N SER A 21 -10.01 6.78 11.60
CA SER A 21 -11.02 5.99 12.33
C SER A 21 -11.68 4.92 11.45
N LEU A 22 -11.66 5.11 10.12
CA LEU A 22 -12.20 4.17 9.14
C LEU A 22 -11.32 2.92 8.93
N ALA A 23 -10.16 2.83 9.58
CA ALA A 23 -9.21 1.73 9.38
C ALA A 23 -9.81 0.34 9.68
N GLU A 24 -10.65 0.22 10.72
CA GLU A 24 -11.28 -1.06 11.06
C GLU A 24 -12.25 -1.52 9.95
N TRP A 25 -13.05 -0.60 9.42
CA TRP A 25 -13.95 -0.89 8.31
C TRP A 25 -13.18 -1.21 7.03
N GLY A 26 -12.17 -0.41 6.70
CA GLY A 26 -11.28 -0.69 5.56
C GLY A 26 -10.61 -2.05 5.66
N ARG A 27 -10.21 -2.50 6.87
CA ARG A 27 -9.66 -3.84 7.08
C ARG A 27 -10.68 -4.95 6.79
N LYS A 28 -11.97 -4.75 7.10
CA LYS A 28 -13.03 -5.71 6.76
C LYS A 28 -13.17 -5.84 5.25
N GLU A 29 -13.21 -4.73 4.53
CA GLU A 29 -13.29 -4.71 3.07
C GLU A 29 -12.05 -5.34 2.41
N ILE A 30 -10.84 -5.10 2.94
CA ILE A 30 -9.61 -5.72 2.43
C ILE A 30 -9.69 -7.25 2.53
N ARG A 31 -10.14 -7.80 3.66
CA ARG A 31 -10.29 -9.26 3.82
C ARG A 31 -11.30 -9.85 2.84
N LEU A 32 -12.38 -9.12 2.55
CA LEU A 32 -13.33 -9.54 1.52
C LEU A 32 -12.69 -9.54 0.13
N ALA A 33 -11.90 -8.50 -0.19
CA ALA A 33 -11.20 -8.41 -1.46
C ALA A 33 -10.11 -9.49 -1.64
N GLU A 34 -9.44 -9.93 -0.57
CA GLU A 34 -8.46 -11.04 -0.65
C GLU A 34 -9.11 -12.33 -1.21
N ALA A 35 -10.37 -12.62 -0.84
CA ALA A 35 -11.10 -13.77 -1.36
C ALA A 35 -11.39 -13.67 -2.87
N GLU A 36 -11.58 -12.45 -3.38
CA GLU A 36 -11.86 -12.16 -4.80
C GLU A 36 -10.60 -11.90 -5.63
N MET A 37 -9.41 -11.98 -5.03
CA MET A 37 -8.11 -11.74 -5.68
C MET A 37 -7.19 -12.97 -5.61
N PRO A 38 -7.63 -14.16 -6.08
CA PRO A 38 -6.91 -15.41 -5.90
C PRO A 38 -5.50 -15.39 -6.51
N GLY A 39 -5.28 -14.66 -7.60
CA GLY A 39 -3.97 -14.52 -8.22
C GLY A 39 -2.94 -13.86 -7.30
N LEU A 40 -3.31 -12.79 -6.57
CA LEU A 40 -2.40 -12.14 -5.62
C LEU A 40 -2.14 -13.01 -4.39
N MET A 41 -3.16 -13.75 -3.94
CA MET A 41 -3.01 -14.65 -2.79
C MET A 41 -2.11 -15.84 -3.12
N ALA A 42 -2.24 -16.41 -4.32
CA ALA A 42 -1.35 -17.46 -4.82
C ALA A 42 0.11 -16.98 -4.93
N ILE A 43 0.34 -15.79 -5.51
CA ILE A 43 1.69 -15.20 -5.58
C ILE A 43 2.27 -14.98 -4.18
N ARG A 44 1.45 -14.51 -3.23
CA ARG A 44 1.87 -14.32 -1.84
C ARG A 44 2.30 -15.65 -1.22
N GLU A 45 1.52 -16.71 -1.41
CA GLU A 45 1.84 -18.05 -0.89
C GLU A 45 3.11 -18.62 -1.52
N GLU A 46 3.25 -18.54 -2.85
CA GLU A 46 4.38 -19.10 -3.59
C GLU A 46 5.72 -18.43 -3.25
N TYR A 47 5.73 -17.09 -3.11
CA TYR A 47 6.97 -16.33 -3.00
C TYR A 47 7.24 -15.74 -1.61
N ALA A 48 6.35 -15.93 -0.62
CA ALA A 48 6.58 -15.43 0.73
C ALA A 48 7.86 -16.00 1.36
N ALA A 49 8.21 -17.27 1.14
CA ALA A 49 9.42 -17.85 1.72
C ALA A 49 10.71 -17.30 1.09
N SER A 50 10.70 -17.04 -0.21
CA SER A 50 11.89 -16.58 -0.96
C SER A 50 12.14 -15.08 -0.83
N GLN A 51 11.14 -14.30 -0.38
CA GLN A 51 11.24 -12.85 -0.16
C GLN A 51 11.89 -12.12 -1.37
N PRO A 52 11.37 -12.29 -2.59
CA PRO A 52 12.05 -11.83 -3.80
C PRO A 52 12.17 -10.31 -3.89
N LEU A 53 11.35 -9.56 -3.15
CA LEU A 53 11.39 -8.10 -3.11
C LEU A 53 12.18 -7.56 -1.92
N LYS A 54 12.90 -8.41 -1.17
CA LYS A 54 13.71 -7.96 -0.03
C LYS A 54 14.69 -6.86 -0.43
N GLY A 55 14.58 -5.71 0.23
CA GLY A 55 15.40 -4.52 -0.04
C GLY A 55 14.90 -3.64 -1.18
N ALA A 56 13.82 -4.02 -1.87
CA ALA A 56 13.15 -3.16 -2.83
C ALA A 56 12.46 -2.01 -2.08
N ARG A 57 12.64 -0.78 -2.58
CA ARG A 57 11.92 0.42 -2.13
C ARG A 57 10.99 0.88 -3.24
N ILE A 58 9.69 0.68 -3.05
CA ILE A 58 8.68 0.87 -4.07
C ILE A 58 7.85 2.12 -3.72
N ALA A 59 7.77 3.06 -4.66
CA ALA A 59 6.86 4.19 -4.61
C ALA A 59 5.71 3.94 -5.61
N GLY A 60 4.48 3.83 -5.11
CA GLY A 60 3.30 3.67 -5.94
C GLY A 60 2.60 5.00 -6.22
N CYS A 61 2.03 5.12 -7.41
CA CYS A 61 1.10 6.18 -7.77
C CYS A 61 -0.03 5.54 -8.59
N LEU A 62 -0.93 4.88 -7.87
CA LEU A 62 -2.12 4.21 -8.41
C LEU A 62 -3.32 4.63 -7.55
N HIS A 63 -4.54 4.47 -8.07
CA HIS A 63 -5.76 4.67 -7.29
C HIS A 63 -5.71 3.91 -5.96
N MET A 64 -5.88 4.62 -4.84
CA MET A 64 -5.84 4.03 -3.51
C MET A 64 -7.19 3.39 -3.16
N THR A 65 -7.46 2.22 -3.75
CA THR A 65 -8.68 1.42 -3.53
C THR A 65 -8.43 0.22 -2.62
N ILE A 66 -9.50 -0.52 -2.29
CA ILE A 66 -9.41 -1.76 -1.50
C ILE A 66 -8.55 -2.82 -2.19
N GLN A 67 -8.67 -2.96 -3.52
CA GLN A 67 -7.86 -3.92 -4.29
C GLN A 67 -6.37 -3.55 -4.29
N THR A 68 -6.06 -2.25 -4.36
CA THR A 68 -4.68 -1.77 -4.27
C THR A 68 -4.09 -2.01 -2.89
N ALA A 69 -4.87 -1.98 -1.82
CA ALA A 69 -4.39 -2.37 -0.50
C ALA A 69 -3.95 -3.84 -0.46
N VAL A 70 -4.68 -4.77 -1.10
CA VAL A 70 -4.27 -6.18 -1.23
C VAL A 70 -2.95 -6.31 -2.00
N LEU A 71 -2.80 -5.55 -3.10
CA LEU A 71 -1.54 -5.48 -3.85
C LEU A 71 -0.38 -4.98 -2.98
N ILE A 72 -0.56 -3.88 -2.26
CA ILE A 72 0.45 -3.30 -1.37
C ILE A 72 0.87 -4.32 -0.31
N GLU A 73 -0.09 -4.98 0.34
CA GLU A 73 0.19 -6.00 1.35
C GLU A 73 0.90 -7.22 0.75
N THR A 74 0.63 -7.57 -0.51
CA THR A 74 1.39 -8.61 -1.21
C THR A 74 2.83 -8.16 -1.47
N LEU A 75 3.08 -6.93 -1.93
CA LEU A 75 4.45 -6.43 -2.13
C LEU A 75 5.25 -6.46 -0.81
N VAL A 76 4.62 -6.04 0.30
CA VAL A 76 5.22 -6.09 1.64
C VAL A 76 5.46 -7.53 2.09
N ALA A 77 4.50 -8.43 1.89
CA ALA A 77 4.65 -9.84 2.23
C ALA A 77 5.79 -10.52 1.45
N LEU A 78 6.15 -10.00 0.26
CA LEU A 78 7.29 -10.45 -0.54
C LEU A 78 8.61 -9.74 -0.20
N GLY A 79 8.63 -8.84 0.80
CA GLY A 79 9.83 -8.23 1.36
C GLY A 79 10.09 -6.78 0.96
N ALA A 80 9.18 -6.13 0.24
CA ALA A 80 9.36 -4.74 -0.18
C ALA A 80 9.07 -3.73 0.95
N GLU A 81 9.78 -2.60 0.92
CA GLU A 81 9.39 -1.38 1.61
C GLU A 81 8.56 -0.50 0.67
N VAL A 82 7.36 -0.09 1.08
CA VAL A 82 6.40 0.60 0.22
C VAL A 82 6.05 2.00 0.74
N LYS A 83 5.91 2.93 -0.20
CA LYS A 83 5.24 4.23 -0.03
C LYS A 83 4.22 4.38 -1.16
N TRP A 84 3.10 5.03 -0.87
CA TRP A 84 1.98 5.17 -1.79
C TRP A 84 1.35 6.55 -1.65
#